data_AF-A0A554JAC3-F1
#
_entry.id   AF-A0A554JAC3-F1
#
_cell.length_a   1.000
_cell.length_b   1.000
_cell.length_c   1.000
_cell.angle_alpha   90.00
_cell.angle_beta   90.00
_cell.angle_gamma   90.00
#
_symmetry.space_group_name_H-M   'P 1'
#
loop_
_entity.id
_entity.type
_entity.pdbx_description
1 polymer ?
#
loop_
_entity_poly.entity_id
_entity_poly.type
_entity_poly.pdbx_seq_one_letter_code
_entity_poly.pdbx_strand_id
1 'polypeptide(L)'
;MISIIAAISENRVIGKDNDLIWKISKDQKRFREITRGHPVIMGRNTYKSIGKALPNRFNIVITRNQDYTLPDAAVVHTLEEAIR
;
A
#
# COMPACT_ATOMS: atom_id res chain seq x y z
N MET A 1 0.57 -6.88 -16.36
CA MET A 1 0.29 -7.91 -15.33
C MET A 1 -0.07 -7.20 -14.05
N ILE A 2 -1.19 -7.56 -13.42
CA ILE A 2 -1.64 -6.98 -12.15
C ILE A 2 -1.58 -8.08 -11.09
N SER A 3 -1.03 -7.76 -9.92
CA SER A 3 -0.82 -8.71 -8.83
C SER A 3 -1.31 -8.11 -7.51
N ILE A 4 -1.86 -8.96 -6.65
CA ILE A 4 -2.20 -8.61 -5.27
C ILE A 4 -1.13 -9.20 -4.34
N ILE A 5 -0.73 -8.44 -3.32
CA ILE A 5 0.16 -8.89 -2.27
C ILE A 5 -0.42 -8.53 -0.90
N ALA A 6 -0.55 -9.51 -0.01
CA ALA A 6 -1.05 -9.33 1.34
C ALA A 6 -0.50 -10.42 2.27
N ALA A 7 -0.31 -10.07 3.55
CA ALA A 7 -0.14 -11.03 4.63
C ALA A 7 -1.51 -11.30 5.25
N ILE A 8 -1.91 -12.57 5.32
CA ILE A 8 -3.28 -12.98 5.66
C ILE A 8 -3.20 -14.11 6.70
N SER A 9 -3.95 -14.00 7.79
CA SER A 9 -4.08 -15.09 8.77
C SER A 9 -5.05 -16.18 8.29
N GLU A 10 -5.11 -17.32 8.99
CA GLU A 10 -6.03 -18.42 8.65
C GLU A 10 -7.50 -17.98 8.59
N ASN A 11 -7.90 -17.04 9.45
CA ASN A 11 -9.23 -16.43 9.47
C ASN A 11 -9.37 -15.19 8.56
N ARG A 12 -8.45 -14.99 7.62
CA ARG A 12 -8.43 -13.91 6.61
C ARG A 12 -8.26 -12.49 7.14
N VAL A 13 -7.83 -12.34 8.39
CA VAL A 13 -7.53 -11.02 8.95
C VAL A 13 -6.22 -10.50 8.35
N ILE A 14 -6.12 -9.19 8.16
CA ILE A 14 -4.94 -8.51 7.59
C ILE A 14 -4.43 -7.34 8.45
N GLY A 15 -5.24 -6.85 9.38
CA GLY A 15 -4.91 -5.70 10.22
C GLY A 15 -6.03 -5.38 11.20
N LYS A 16 -5.72 -4.55 12.20
CA LYS A 16 -6.64 -4.07 13.24
C LYS A 16 -6.25 -2.63 13.59
N ASP A 17 -7.23 -1.75 13.80
CA ASP A 17 -7.00 -0.36 14.25
C ASP A 17 -6.03 0.44 13.36
N ASN A 18 -6.05 0.22 12.03
CA ASN A 18 -5.09 0.75 11.05
C ASN A 18 -3.62 0.38 11.30
N ASP A 19 -3.35 -0.78 11.91
CA ASP A 19 -2.01 -1.35 12.03
C ASP A 19 -2.02 -2.84 11.67
N LEU A 20 -0.84 -3.39 11.42
CA LEU A 20 -0.62 -4.82 11.30
C LEU A 20 -0.76 -5.47 12.69
N ILE A 21 -1.52 -6.56 12.76
CA ILE A 21 -1.71 -7.31 14.02
C ILE A 21 -0.41 -7.97 14.46
N TRP A 22 0.47 -8.29 13.50
CA TRP A 22 1.74 -8.95 13.73
C TRP A 22 2.90 -8.15 13.16
N LYS A 23 4.00 -8.11 13.90
CA LYS A 23 5.28 -7.55 13.46
C LYS A 23 6.20 -8.69 13.02
N ILE A 24 6.06 -9.11 11.76
CA ILE A 24 6.87 -10.19 11.18
C ILE A 24 7.93 -9.56 10.27
N SER A 25 9.14 -9.33 10.80
CA SER A 25 10.23 -8.68 10.06
C SER A 25 10.58 -9.39 8.75
N LYS A 26 10.47 -10.73 8.72
CA LYS A 26 10.71 -11.53 7.51
C LYS A 26 9.68 -11.25 6.41
N ASP A 27 8.41 -11.06 6.79
CA ASP A 27 7.34 -10.73 5.84
C ASP A 27 7.54 -9.33 5.25
N GLN A 28 7.88 -8.34 6.09
CA GLN A 28 8.20 -6.99 5.62
C GLN A 28 9.40 -6.96 4.66
N LYS A 29 10.44 -7.78 4.94
CA LYS A 29 11.59 -7.93 4.04
C LYS A 29 11.17 -8.54 2.71
N ARG A 30 10.36 -9.60 2.74
CA ARG A 30 9.83 -10.26 1.55
C ARG A 30 8.96 -9.31 0.71
N PHE A 31 8.04 -8.58 1.34
CA PHE A 31 7.22 -7.56 0.68
C PHE A 31 8.10 -6.52 -0.02
N ARG A 32 9.14 -6.03 0.67
CA ARG A 32 10.10 -5.08 0.10
C ARG A 32 10.82 -5.63 -1.11
N GLU A 33 11.28 -6.87 -1.05
CA GLU A 33 12.00 -7.54 -2.16
C GLU A 33 11.10 -7.73 -3.37
N ILE A 34 9.88 -8.22 -3.18
CA ILE A 34 8.91 -8.46 -4.26
C ILE A 34 8.48 -7.16 -4.94
N THR A 35 8.28 -6.09 -4.17
CA THR A 35 7.73 -4.82 -4.70
C THR A 35 8.79 -3.83 -5.16
N ARG A 36 10.08 -4.07 -4.89
CA ARG A 36 11.16 -3.14 -5.25
C ARG A 36 11.20 -2.89 -6.76
N GLY A 37 11.27 -1.62 -7.17
CA GLY A 37 11.31 -1.26 -8.59
C GLY A 37 9.96 -1.35 -9.31
N HIS A 38 8.90 -1.76 -8.62
CA HIS A 38 7.55 -1.81 -9.17
C HIS A 38 6.67 -0.70 -8.58
N PRO A 39 5.66 -0.22 -9.33
CA PRO A 39 4.58 0.58 -8.76
C PRO A 39 3.83 -0.19 -7.67
N VAL A 40 3.47 0.50 -6.59
CA VAL A 40 2.63 -0.05 -5.52
C VAL A 40 1.40 0.83 -5.37
N ILE A 41 0.25 0.22 -5.58
CA ILE A 41 -1.06 0.84 -5.41
C ILE A 41 -1.58 0.46 -4.02
N MET A 42 -2.04 1.45 -3.26
CA MET A 42 -2.62 1.25 -1.93
C MET A 42 -3.76 2.22 -1.66
N GLY A 43 -4.58 1.92 -0.65
CA GLY A 43 -5.60 2.86 -0.19
C GLY A 43 -5.04 3.92 0.77
N ARG A 44 -5.76 5.04 0.92
CA ARG A 44 -5.42 6.12 1.86
C ARG A 44 -5.12 5.65 3.29
N ASN A 45 -5.92 4.72 3.84
CA ASN A 45 -5.72 4.24 5.21
C ASN A 45 -4.44 3.38 5.33
N THR A 46 -4.10 2.60 4.31
CA THR A 46 -2.83 1.86 4.25
C THR A 46 -1.64 2.81 4.22
N TYR A 47 -1.70 3.87 3.40
CA TYR A 47 -0.67 4.90 3.41
C TYR A 47 -0.55 5.56 4.79
N LYS A 48 -1.67 5.92 5.43
CA LYS A 48 -1.69 6.51 6.78
C LYS A 48 -1.05 5.58 7.83
N SER A 49 -1.32 4.27 7.73
CA SER A 49 -0.72 3.24 8.59
C SER A 49 0.80 3.16 8.41
N ILE A 50 1.29 3.21 7.16
CA ILE A 50 2.72 3.20 6.84
C ILE A 50 3.40 4.53 7.23
N GLY A 51 2.67 5.64 7.10
CA GLY A 51 3.08 6.99 7.47
C GLY A 51 3.89 7.75 6.41
N LYS A 52 4.35 7.07 5.36
CA LYS A 52 5.11 7.67 4.24
C LYS A 52 5.13 6.78 3.01
N ALA A 53 5.50 7.34 1.87
CA ALA A 53 5.77 6.57 0.67
C ALA A 53 6.93 5.58 0.89
N LEU A 54 6.77 4.40 0.32
CA LEU A 54 7.75 3.34 0.43
C LEU A 54 8.94 3.64 -0.51
N PRO A 55 10.20 3.65 -0.03
CA PRO A 55 11.34 4.09 -0.82
C PRO A 55 11.66 3.14 -1.99
N ASN A 56 12.17 3.67 -3.10
CA ASN A 56 12.51 2.91 -4.33
C ASN A 56 11.31 2.21 -4.99
N ARG A 57 10.12 2.81 -4.84
CA ARG A 57 8.87 2.38 -5.46
C ARG A 57 8.09 3.61 -5.91
N PHE A 58 7.36 3.47 -7.00
CA PHE A 58 6.36 4.46 -7.37
C PHE A 58 5.10 4.19 -6.56
N ASN A 59 4.76 5.08 -5.62
CA ASN A 59 3.64 4.88 -4.71
C ASN A 59 2.41 5.58 -5.27
N ILE A 60 1.32 4.85 -5.41
CA ILE A 60 0.02 5.34 -5.88
C ILE A 60 -1.00 5.13 -4.75
N VAL A 61 -1.63 6.20 -4.31
CA VAL A 61 -2.61 6.19 -3.22
C VAL A 61 -4.00 6.52 -3.78
N ILE A 62 -4.93 5.57 -3.64
CA ILE A 62 -6.32 5.75 -4.05
C ILE A 62 -7.13 6.37 -2.91
N THR A 63 -7.85 7.43 -3.21
CA THR A 63 -8.78 8.10 -2.27
C THR A 63 -9.92 8.78 -3.03
N ARG A 64 -11.12 8.77 -2.44
CA ARG A 64 -12.27 9.52 -2.99
C ARG A 64 -12.25 11.01 -2.63
N ASN A 65 -11.37 11.43 -1.73
CA ASN A 65 -11.21 12.85 -1.38
C ASN A 65 -10.39 13.56 -2.46
N GLN A 66 -11.05 14.45 -3.21
CA GLN A 66 -10.46 15.20 -4.33
C GLN A 66 -9.40 16.21 -3.86
N ASP A 67 -9.50 16.72 -2.64
CA ASP A 67 -8.55 17.71 -2.10
C ASP A 67 -7.33 17.06 -1.42
N TYR A 68 -7.27 15.73 -1.41
CA TYR A 68 -6.20 15.00 -0.74
C TYR A 68 -4.94 15.00 -1.60
N THR A 69 -3.85 15.53 -1.05
CA THR A 69 -2.54 15.58 -1.72
C THR A 69 -1.48 14.98 -0.81
N LEU A 70 -0.46 14.38 -1.42
CA LEU A 70 0.71 13.85 -0.74
C LEU A 70 1.97 14.33 -1.45
N PRO A 71 3.01 14.76 -0.72
CA PRO A 71 4.24 15.27 -1.33
C PRO A 71 5.13 14.16 -1.90
N ASP A 72 4.93 12.90 -1.48
CA ASP A 72 5.83 11.77 -1.74
C ASP A 72 5.16 10.60 -2.49
N ALA A 73 3.89 10.74 -2.88
CA ALA A 73 3.14 9.72 -3.59
C ALA A 73 2.14 10.35 -4.59
N ALA A 74 1.86 9.64 -5.67
CA ALA A 74 0.79 10.01 -6.59
C ALA A 74 -0.57 9.72 -5.94
N VAL A 75 -1.48 10.69 -5.97
CA VAL A 75 -2.86 10.50 -5.50
C VAL A 75 -3.78 10.39 -6.72
N VAL A 76 -4.63 9.37 -6.72
CA VAL A 76 -5.64 9.13 -7.76
C VAL A 76 -7.00 8.85 -7.12
N HIS A 77 -8.06 8.99 -7.91
CA HIS A 77 -9.43 8.99 -7.38
C HIS A 77 -10.27 7.78 -7.80
N THR A 78 -9.75 6.97 -8.72
CA THR A 78 -10.40 5.73 -9.16
C THR A 78 -9.39 4.59 -9.29
N LEU A 79 -9.87 3.35 -9.34
CA LEU A 79 -9.00 2.20 -9.59
C LEU A 79 -8.50 2.21 -11.04
N GLU A 80 -9.35 2.65 -11.96
CA GLU A 80 -9.08 2.78 -13.39
C GLU A 80 -7.92 3.73 -13.65
N GLU A 81 -7.84 4.85 -12.94
CA GLU A 81 -6.69 5.76 -12.97
C GLU A 81 -5.41 5.10 -12.42
N ALA A 82 -5.54 4.28 -11.37
CA ALA A 82 -4.38 3.66 -10.71
C ALA A 82 -3.70 2.57 -11.57
N ILE A 83 -4.44 1.93 -12.48
CA ILE A 83 -3.97 0.78 -13.28
C ILE A 83 -3.59 1.13 -14.73
N ARG A 84 -3.69 2.41 -15.11
CA ARG A 84 -3.26 2.93 -16.43
C ARG A 84 -1.75 3.12 -16.48
#